data_AF-A0A435G2T8-F1
#
_entry.id   AF-A0A435G2T8-F1
#
_cell.length_a   1.000
_cell.length_b   1.000
_cell.length_c   1.000
_cell.angle_alpha   90.00
_cell.angle_beta   90.00
_cell.angle_gamma   90.00
#
_symmetry.space_group_name_H-M   'P 1'
#
loop_
_entity.id
_entity.type
_entity.pdbx_description
1 polymer ?
#
loop_
_entity_poly.entity_id
_entity_poly.type
_entity_poly.pdbx_seq_one_letter_code
_entity_poly.pdbx_strand_id
1 'polypeptide(L)'
;LITVNASQILAETFGLAAPDMALMRRGILVGQGEQDFYKRDLLKGRQAKHLIVPIWPDVEDKLKAGCRTFDYRYETLQALTRWQLANIVWRLSGKFHVSRGWHRNISTGAFAVMLARFAGFAPVVVSGFSLSQAGHGYDSRNAFRYHADEDADLLRRVARRGEPIYAEDRDFARESGLPLWQGQKP
;
A
#
# COMPACT_ATOMS: atom_id res chain seq x y z
N LEU A 1 4.97 -4.28 -11.07
CA LEU A 1 3.85 -4.62 -10.15
C LEU A 1 4.18 -4.16 -8.73
N ILE A 2 3.25 -3.46 -8.09
CA ILE A 2 3.37 -3.07 -6.67
C ILE A 2 2.23 -3.72 -5.90
N THR A 3 2.54 -4.44 -4.82
CA THR A 3 1.55 -5.07 -3.94
C THR A 3 1.56 -4.44 -2.55
N VAL A 4 0.43 -4.56 -1.85
CA VAL A 4 0.23 -3.99 -0.53
C VAL A 4 -0.21 -5.11 0.42
N ASN A 5 0.54 -5.28 1.50
CA ASN A 5 0.33 -6.34 2.49
C ASN A 5 0.25 -7.71 1.80
N ALA A 6 -0.87 -8.42 1.95
CA ALA A 6 -1.07 -9.74 1.35
C ALA A 6 -1.76 -9.71 -0.03
N SER A 7 -1.88 -8.54 -0.67
CA SER A 7 -2.50 -8.42 -2.00
C SER A 7 -1.73 -9.15 -3.11
N GLN A 8 -0.50 -9.56 -2.83
CA GLN A 8 0.28 -10.44 -3.70
C GLN A 8 -0.44 -11.75 -4.02
N ILE A 9 -1.24 -12.30 -3.10
CA ILE A 9 -2.01 -13.53 -3.36
C ILE A 9 -3.02 -13.32 -4.48
N LEU A 10 -3.72 -12.18 -4.46
CA LEU A 10 -4.67 -11.84 -5.50
C LEU A 10 -3.96 -11.64 -6.85
N ALA A 11 -2.77 -11.02 -6.85
CA ALA A 11 -1.98 -10.88 -8.07
C ALA A 11 -1.58 -12.25 -8.66
N GLU A 12 -1.23 -13.23 -7.81
CA GLU A 12 -0.89 -14.60 -8.23
C GLU A 12 -2.08 -15.31 -8.90
N THR A 13 -3.32 -15.07 -8.45
CA THR A 13 -4.50 -15.68 -9.10
C THR A 13 -4.72 -15.19 -10.53
N PHE A 14 -4.15 -14.03 -10.89
CA PHE A 14 -4.13 -13.51 -12.26
C PHE A 14 -2.88 -13.92 -13.06
N GLY A 15 -2.06 -14.83 -12.52
CA GLY A 15 -0.82 -15.28 -13.17
C GLY A 15 0.29 -14.22 -13.20
N LEU A 16 0.19 -13.17 -12.37
CA LEU A 16 1.22 -12.14 -12.31
C LEU A 16 2.44 -12.66 -11.54
N ALA A 17 3.62 -12.28 -12.02
CA ALA A 17 4.89 -12.63 -11.38
C ALA A 17 5.03 -12.00 -9.98
N ALA A 18 6.07 -12.40 -9.26
CA ALA A 18 6.44 -11.78 -7.99
C ALA A 18 6.55 -10.25 -8.14
N PRO A 19 6.05 -9.47 -7.17
CA PRO A 19 6.01 -8.02 -7.28
C PRO A 19 7.43 -7.41 -7.27
N ASP A 20 7.60 -6.36 -8.07
CA ASP A 20 8.82 -5.54 -8.04
C ASP A 20 8.92 -4.80 -6.70
N MET A 21 7.78 -4.36 -6.15
CA MET A 21 7.72 -3.76 -4.82
C MET A 21 6.57 -4.34 -4.01
N ALA A 22 6.82 -4.70 -2.76
CA ALA A 22 5.80 -5.02 -1.77
C ALA A 22 5.85 -4.00 -0.64
N LEU A 23 4.72 -3.35 -0.35
CA LEU A 23 4.58 -2.48 0.82
C LEU A 23 3.86 -3.23 1.93
N MET A 24 4.53 -3.50 3.04
CA MET A 24 3.95 -4.23 4.16
C MET A 24 3.87 -3.37 5.41
N ARG A 25 2.69 -3.34 6.04
CA ARG A 25 2.56 -2.75 7.37
C ARG A 25 3.47 -3.47 8.35
N ARG A 26 4.10 -2.70 9.23
CA ARG A 26 4.95 -3.16 10.34
C ARG A 26 4.36 -4.34 11.13
N GLY A 27 3.04 -4.31 11.39
CA GLY A 27 2.35 -5.35 12.16
C GLY A 27 2.54 -6.75 11.57
N ILE A 28 2.56 -6.90 10.24
CA ILE A 28 2.75 -8.21 9.61
C ILE A 28 4.13 -8.77 9.97
N LEU A 29 5.16 -7.94 10.13
CA LEU A 29 6.51 -8.43 10.38
C LEU A 29 6.78 -8.70 11.86
N VAL A 30 6.22 -7.89 12.76
CA VAL A 30 6.57 -7.95 14.21
C VAL A 30 5.39 -7.93 15.17
N GLY A 31 4.18 -7.71 14.67
CA GLY A 31 2.95 -7.72 15.46
C GLY A 31 2.60 -9.11 16.00
N GLN A 32 1.76 -9.15 17.03
CA GLN A 32 1.34 -10.39 17.68
C GLN A 32 -0.19 -10.56 17.61
N GLY A 33 -0.88 -9.76 16.79
CA GLY A 33 -2.32 -9.86 16.60
C GLY A 33 -2.68 -10.96 15.60
N GLU A 34 -3.86 -11.56 15.76
CA GLU A 34 -4.37 -12.63 14.88
C GLU A 34 -4.40 -12.23 13.40
N GLN A 35 -4.74 -10.97 13.10
CA GLN A 35 -4.70 -10.46 11.72
C GLN A 35 -3.29 -10.41 11.14
N ASP A 36 -2.28 -10.14 11.97
CA ASP A 36 -0.88 -10.12 11.52
C ASP A 36 -0.39 -11.55 11.27
N PHE A 37 -0.73 -12.51 12.15
CA PHE A 37 -0.42 -13.94 11.94
C PHE A 37 -1.08 -14.51 10.68
N TYR A 38 -2.38 -14.27 10.49
CA TYR A 38 -3.08 -14.69 9.28
C TYR A 38 -2.39 -14.19 8.00
N LYS A 39 -1.94 -12.93 8.00
CA LYS A 39 -1.22 -12.35 6.85
C LYS A 39 0.17 -12.97 6.66
N ARG A 40 0.86 -13.41 7.72
CA ARG A 40 2.11 -14.16 7.61
C ARG A 40 1.89 -15.51 6.96
N ASP A 41 0.86 -16.25 7.37
CA ASP A 41 0.53 -17.55 6.79
C ASP A 41 0.21 -17.42 5.30
N LEU A 42 -0.59 -16.42 4.97
CA LEU A 42 -0.88 -16.01 3.59
C LEU A 42 0.38 -15.63 2.80
N LEU A 43 1.41 -15.06 3.42
CA LEU A 43 2.64 -14.62 2.75
C LEU A 43 3.77 -15.65 2.83
N LYS A 44 3.55 -16.82 3.42
CA LYS A 44 4.62 -17.78 3.71
C LYS A 44 5.31 -18.26 2.43
N GLY A 45 6.65 -18.19 2.41
CA GLY A 45 7.49 -18.63 1.27
C GLY A 45 7.46 -17.71 0.04
N ARG A 46 6.71 -16.59 0.08
CA ARG A 46 6.59 -15.63 -1.02
C ARG A 46 7.75 -14.64 -1.02
N GLN A 47 7.82 -13.84 -2.10
CA GLN A 47 8.91 -12.89 -2.30
C GLN A 47 8.49 -11.63 -3.06
N ALA A 48 9.31 -10.59 -2.95
CA ALA A 48 9.27 -9.37 -3.76
C ALA A 48 10.69 -8.91 -4.07
N LYS A 49 10.94 -8.11 -5.12
CA LYS A 49 12.30 -7.55 -5.31
C LYS A 49 12.63 -6.55 -4.20
N HIS A 50 11.75 -5.55 -4.01
CA HIS A 50 11.91 -4.55 -2.97
C HIS A 50 10.79 -4.62 -1.93
N LEU A 51 11.14 -4.91 -0.67
CA LEU A 51 10.22 -4.83 0.46
C LEU A 51 10.32 -3.46 1.13
N ILE A 52 9.19 -2.76 1.23
CA ILE A 52 9.11 -1.44 1.85
C ILE A 52 8.18 -1.50 3.06
N VAL A 53 8.69 -1.06 4.22
CA VAL A 53 7.93 -1.03 5.46
C VAL A 53 7.70 0.44 5.87
N PRO A 54 6.49 0.99 5.64
CA PRO A 54 6.19 2.32 6.13
C PRO A 54 6.20 2.34 7.66
N ILE A 55 7.01 3.28 8.18
CA ILE A 55 7.13 3.67 9.59
C ILE A 55 7.95 2.69 10.43
N TRP A 56 9.26 2.77 10.23
CA TRP A 56 10.23 2.39 11.26
C TRP A 56 11.56 3.15 11.12
N PRO A 57 12.02 3.88 12.16
CA PRO A 57 13.42 4.32 12.26
C PRO A 57 14.26 3.27 13.01
N ASP A 58 15.27 2.71 12.34
CA ASP A 58 16.41 1.96 12.91
C ASP A 58 16.13 0.65 13.67
N VAL A 59 15.48 -0.35 13.04
CA VAL A 59 15.60 -1.77 13.46
C VAL A 59 15.60 -2.73 12.27
N GLU A 60 16.36 -2.45 11.22
CA GLU A 60 16.41 -3.32 10.03
C GLU A 60 16.56 -4.81 10.39
N ASP A 61 17.34 -5.14 11.43
CA ASP A 61 17.50 -6.49 11.96
C ASP A 61 16.21 -7.13 12.48
N LYS A 62 15.33 -6.38 13.16
CA LYS A 62 14.04 -6.93 13.62
C LYS A 62 13.09 -7.15 12.45
N LEU A 63 13.15 -6.31 11.41
CA LEU A 63 12.36 -6.50 10.19
C LEU A 63 12.86 -7.74 9.44
N LYS A 64 14.18 -7.89 9.29
CA LYS A 64 14.84 -9.10 8.75
C LYS A 64 14.42 -10.34 9.53
N ALA A 65 14.50 -10.31 10.86
CA ALA A 65 14.06 -11.41 11.72
C ALA A 65 12.57 -11.72 11.53
N GLY A 66 11.72 -10.70 11.48
CA GLY A 66 10.29 -10.84 11.21
C GLY A 66 10.00 -11.57 9.90
N CYS A 67 10.62 -11.17 8.79
CA CYS A 67 10.47 -11.84 7.50
C CYS A 67 10.89 -13.33 7.54
N ARG A 68 11.96 -13.67 8.28
CA ARG A 68 12.43 -15.06 8.42
C ARG A 68 11.41 -15.96 9.11
N THR A 69 10.56 -15.42 10.01
CA THR A 69 9.57 -16.24 10.74
C THR A 69 8.53 -16.91 9.84
N PHE A 70 8.34 -16.40 8.62
CA PHE A 70 7.42 -16.96 7.62
C PHE A 70 8.08 -17.14 6.25
N ASP A 71 9.42 -17.18 6.19
CA ASP A 71 10.19 -17.36 4.94
C ASP A 71 9.81 -16.37 3.82
N TYR A 72 9.61 -15.09 4.16
CA TYR A 72 9.40 -14.07 3.13
C TYR A 72 10.71 -13.51 2.62
N ARG A 73 10.95 -13.64 1.32
CA ARG A 73 12.21 -13.25 0.68
C ARG A 73 12.12 -11.89 0.00
N TYR A 74 13.26 -11.21 -0.08
CA TYR A 74 13.42 -9.97 -0.83
C TYR A 74 14.87 -9.75 -1.24
N GLU A 75 15.09 -8.93 -2.27
CA GLU A 75 16.42 -8.48 -2.67
C GLU A 75 16.87 -7.27 -1.84
N THR A 76 15.96 -6.33 -1.60
CA THR A 76 16.23 -5.17 -0.72
C THR A 76 15.10 -4.93 0.27
N LEU A 77 15.45 -4.46 1.46
CA LEU A 77 14.49 -4.01 2.47
C LEU A 77 14.72 -2.54 2.79
N GLN A 78 13.66 -1.74 2.74
CA GLN A 78 13.70 -0.33 3.13
C GLN A 78 12.61 -0.02 4.15
N ALA A 79 13.03 0.45 5.32
CA ALA A 79 12.12 1.06 6.29
C ALA A 79 12.01 2.56 6.01
N LEU A 80 10.80 3.07 5.90
CA LEU A 80 10.57 4.50 5.73
C LEU A 80 10.24 5.15 7.06
N THR A 81 10.88 6.27 7.35
CA THR A 81 10.58 7.09 8.52
C THR A 81 9.26 7.85 8.32
N ARG A 82 8.64 8.27 9.42
CA ARG A 82 7.45 9.17 9.38
C ARG A 82 7.70 10.45 8.58
N TRP A 83 8.92 10.96 8.57
CA TRP A 83 9.30 12.18 7.84
C TRP A 83 9.36 11.93 6.34
N GLN A 84 9.92 10.78 5.91
CA GLN A 84 9.90 10.38 4.51
C GLN A 84 8.47 10.19 4.01
N LEU A 85 7.61 9.53 4.80
CA LEU A 85 6.18 9.39 4.48
C LEU A 85 5.51 10.76 4.31
N ALA A 86 5.67 11.66 5.28
CA ALA A 86 5.07 12.98 5.26
C ALA A 86 5.55 13.80 4.04
N ASN A 87 6.85 13.73 3.72
CA ASN A 87 7.41 14.44 2.57
C ASN A 87 6.86 13.90 1.24
N ILE A 88 6.74 12.58 1.09
CA ILE A 88 6.16 11.96 -0.11
C ILE A 88 4.72 12.44 -0.32
N VAL A 89 3.90 12.32 0.73
CA VAL A 89 2.49 12.72 0.64
C VAL A 89 2.34 14.22 0.40
N TRP A 90 3.15 15.04 1.06
CA TRP A 90 3.13 16.50 0.86
C TRP A 90 3.48 16.87 -0.57
N ARG A 91 4.54 16.30 -1.17
CA ARG A 91 4.97 16.63 -2.53
C ARG A 91 3.90 16.34 -3.58
N LEU A 92 3.16 15.24 -3.42
CA LEU A 92 2.11 14.85 -4.38
C LEU A 92 0.77 15.53 -4.11
N SER A 93 0.34 15.62 -2.86
CA SER A 93 -1.00 16.12 -2.51
C SER A 93 -1.05 17.60 -2.17
N GLY A 94 0.09 18.23 -1.88
CA GLY A 94 0.17 19.57 -1.28
C GLY A 94 -0.31 19.64 0.17
N LYS A 95 -0.82 18.54 0.75
CA LYS A 95 -1.35 18.51 2.11
C LYS A 95 -0.21 18.29 3.09
N PHE A 96 0.04 19.30 3.92
CA PHE A 96 1.06 19.23 4.96
C PHE A 96 0.49 18.55 6.21
N HIS A 97 1.23 17.60 6.75
CA HIS A 97 0.77 16.76 7.84
C HIS A 97 1.75 16.79 9.01
N VAL A 98 1.55 17.77 9.88
CA VAL A 98 2.40 18.04 11.04
C VAL A 98 1.80 17.52 12.34
N SER A 99 0.56 17.06 12.34
CA SER A 99 -0.08 16.58 13.56
C SER A 99 0.47 15.22 13.98
N ARG A 100 0.65 15.07 15.30
CA ARG A 100 1.12 13.83 15.91
C ARG A 100 0.14 12.70 15.57
N GLY A 101 0.65 11.65 14.93
CA GLY A 101 -0.15 10.46 14.63
C GLY A 101 -0.81 10.44 13.26
N TRP A 102 -0.69 11.51 12.44
CA TRP A 102 -1.29 11.53 11.11
C TRP A 102 -0.84 10.38 10.18
N HIS A 103 0.36 9.85 10.34
CA HIS A 103 0.79 8.69 9.56
C HIS A 103 -0.10 7.44 9.79
N ARG A 104 -0.94 7.45 10.84
CA ARG A 104 -1.95 6.42 11.13
C ARG A 104 -3.28 6.71 10.45
N ASN A 105 -3.41 7.81 9.72
CA ASN A 105 -4.64 8.29 9.13
C ASN A 105 -4.77 7.92 7.65
N ILE A 106 -3.65 7.57 7.01
CA ILE A 106 -3.61 7.05 5.65
C ILE A 106 -3.37 5.55 5.69
N SER A 107 -4.12 4.79 4.89
CA SER A 107 -3.87 3.36 4.75
C SER A 107 -2.52 3.08 4.06
N THR A 108 -1.93 1.92 4.33
CA THR A 108 -0.73 1.45 3.60
C THR A 108 -0.94 1.48 2.09
N GLY A 109 -2.18 1.28 1.65
CA GLY A 109 -2.52 1.22 0.24
C GLY A 109 -2.59 2.58 -0.44
N ALA A 110 -3.25 3.57 0.16
CA ALA A 110 -3.20 4.94 -0.34
C ALA A 110 -1.76 5.49 -0.32
N PHE A 111 -0.97 5.14 0.70
CA PHE A 111 0.47 5.46 0.70
C PHE A 111 1.24 4.75 -0.43
N ALA A 112 0.92 3.50 -0.78
CA ALA A 112 1.55 2.81 -1.89
C ALA A 112 1.36 3.53 -3.23
N VAL A 113 0.16 4.07 -3.45
CA VAL A 113 -0.16 4.90 -4.62
C VAL A 113 0.73 6.15 -4.65
N MET A 114 0.85 6.84 -3.51
CA MET A 114 1.72 8.01 -3.40
C MET A 114 3.19 7.65 -3.64
N LEU A 115 3.67 6.55 -3.05
CA LEU A 115 5.05 6.13 -3.19
C LEU A 115 5.38 5.75 -4.64
N ALA A 116 4.50 5.00 -5.30
CA ALA A 116 4.65 4.64 -6.71
C ALA A 116 4.81 5.91 -7.56
N ARG A 117 3.90 6.88 -7.39
CA ARG A 117 3.97 8.11 -8.17
C ARG A 117 5.23 8.94 -7.86
N PHE A 118 5.61 9.02 -6.59
CA PHE A 118 6.81 9.72 -6.13
C PHE A 118 8.10 9.09 -6.67
N ALA A 119 8.13 7.77 -6.80
CA ALA A 119 9.24 7.03 -7.41
C ALA A 119 9.34 7.22 -8.93
N GLY A 120 8.44 7.98 -9.55
CA GLY A 120 8.48 8.33 -10.97
C GLY A 120 7.61 7.46 -11.87
N PHE A 121 6.88 6.48 -11.32
CA PHE A 121 5.96 5.68 -12.12
C PHE A 121 4.78 6.52 -12.62
N ALA A 122 4.53 6.46 -13.93
CA ALA A 122 3.39 7.08 -14.58
C ALA A 122 3.07 6.32 -15.88
N PRO A 123 1.80 5.95 -16.15
CA PRO A 123 0.65 6.07 -15.26
C PRO A 123 0.71 5.07 -14.08
N VAL A 124 0.07 5.41 -12.96
CA VAL A 124 -0.19 4.48 -11.84
C VAL A 124 -1.65 4.04 -11.92
N VAL A 125 -1.89 2.75 -12.13
CA VAL A 125 -3.25 2.17 -12.16
C VAL A 125 -3.48 1.37 -10.88
N VAL A 126 -4.57 1.67 -10.17
CA VAL A 126 -4.91 1.10 -8.87
C VAL A 126 -6.07 0.12 -9.04
N SER A 127 -5.87 -1.13 -8.60
CA SER A 127 -6.88 -2.20 -8.62
C SER A 127 -6.87 -2.99 -7.30
N GLY A 128 -7.98 -3.64 -6.98
CA GLY A 128 -8.16 -4.39 -5.72
C GLY A 128 -8.33 -3.50 -4.49
N PHE A 129 -8.77 -2.24 -4.69
CA PHE A 129 -9.05 -1.26 -3.66
C PHE A 129 -10.53 -0.94 -3.61
N SER A 130 -11.09 -0.82 -2.40
CA SER A 130 -12.41 -0.23 -2.17
C SER A 130 -12.33 0.63 -0.93
N LEU A 131 -12.90 1.84 -0.95
CA LEU A 131 -13.00 2.70 0.23
C LEU A 131 -14.27 2.42 1.04
N SER A 132 -15.29 1.81 0.43
CA SER A 132 -16.59 1.51 1.04
C SER A 132 -16.72 0.08 1.58
N GLN A 133 -16.07 -0.92 0.96
CA GLN A 133 -16.18 -2.31 1.41
C GLN A 133 -15.23 -2.59 2.58
N ALA A 134 -15.77 -3.21 3.62
CA ALA A 134 -15.01 -3.74 4.74
C ALA A 134 -14.38 -5.09 4.36
N GLY A 135 -13.13 -5.31 4.80
CA GLY A 135 -12.32 -6.46 4.40
C GLY A 135 -11.27 -6.14 3.32
N HIS A 136 -10.39 -7.11 3.07
CA HIS A 136 -9.48 -7.09 1.92
C HIS A 136 -9.97 -8.14 0.92
N GLY A 137 -9.64 -8.05 -0.37
CA GLY A 137 -10.00 -9.09 -1.35
C GLY A 137 -9.49 -10.49 -0.99
N TYR A 138 -8.53 -10.58 -0.05
CA TYR A 138 -7.97 -11.81 0.53
C TYR A 138 -8.35 -12.03 2.01
N ASP A 139 -9.17 -11.18 2.62
CA ASP A 139 -9.57 -11.26 4.04
C ASP A 139 -11.06 -10.90 4.20
N SER A 140 -11.90 -11.91 4.41
CA SER A 140 -13.35 -11.77 4.62
C SER A 140 -13.73 -11.32 6.03
N ARG A 141 -12.76 -11.11 6.93
CA ARG A 141 -13.03 -10.59 8.28
C ARG A 141 -13.34 -9.10 8.18
N ASN A 142 -14.60 -8.78 8.48
CA ASN A 142 -15.29 -7.51 8.28
C ASN A 142 -14.73 -6.37 9.15
N ALA A 143 -13.45 -6.02 9.00
CA ALA A 143 -12.80 -4.96 9.76
C ALA A 143 -13.24 -3.59 9.22
N PHE A 144 -13.81 -2.77 10.10
CA PHE A 144 -14.18 -1.37 9.81
C PHE A 144 -12.98 -0.59 9.24
N ARG A 145 -13.21 0.15 8.16
CA ARG A 145 -12.13 0.85 7.43
C ARG A 145 -11.89 2.23 8.02
N TYR A 146 -11.05 2.29 9.06
CA TYR A 146 -10.74 3.52 9.82
C TYR A 146 -10.19 4.71 9.00
N HIS A 147 -9.76 4.51 7.75
CA HIS A 147 -9.04 5.53 6.95
C HIS A 147 -9.79 5.96 5.68
N ALA A 148 -11.03 5.51 5.48
CA ALA A 148 -11.72 5.69 4.20
C ALA A 148 -11.84 7.16 3.76
N ASP A 149 -12.25 8.04 4.67
CA ASP A 149 -12.44 9.47 4.37
C ASP A 149 -11.11 10.19 4.09
N GLU A 150 -10.06 9.84 4.83
CA GLU A 150 -8.74 10.47 4.68
C GLU A 150 -8.01 9.98 3.42
N ASP A 151 -8.14 8.70 3.09
CA ASP A 151 -7.69 8.14 1.81
C ASP A 151 -8.45 8.80 0.64
N ALA A 152 -9.77 8.97 0.75
CA ALA A 152 -10.58 9.62 -0.28
C ALA A 152 -10.18 11.10 -0.48
N ASP A 153 -10.05 11.88 0.60
CA ASP A 153 -9.59 13.28 0.52
C ASP A 153 -8.21 13.38 -0.13
N LEU A 154 -7.29 12.48 0.22
CA LEU A 154 -5.96 12.43 -0.36
C LEU A 154 -6.01 12.14 -1.87
N LEU A 155 -6.72 11.09 -2.28
CA LEU A 155 -6.83 10.67 -3.68
C LEU A 155 -7.50 11.76 -4.55
N ARG A 156 -8.54 12.43 -4.03
CA ARG A 156 -9.16 13.59 -4.71
C ARG A 156 -8.21 14.78 -4.84
N ARG A 157 -7.29 15.00 -3.88
CA ARG A 157 -6.30 16.08 -3.97
C ARG A 157 -5.28 15.81 -5.06
N VAL A 158 -4.74 14.59 -5.14
CA VAL A 158 -3.77 14.24 -6.18
C VAL A 158 -4.41 14.25 -7.56
N ALA A 159 -5.66 13.77 -7.70
CA ALA A 159 -6.41 13.85 -8.94
C ALA A 159 -6.61 15.29 -9.42
N ARG A 160 -7.02 16.20 -8.52
CA ARG A 160 -7.17 17.64 -8.83
C ARG A 160 -5.86 18.33 -9.22
N ARG A 161 -4.73 17.76 -8.82
CA ARG A 161 -3.39 18.26 -9.19
C ARG A 161 -2.90 17.68 -10.52
N GLY A 162 -3.68 16.82 -11.17
CA GLY A 162 -3.35 16.24 -12.47
C GLY A 162 -2.31 15.12 -12.38
N GLU A 163 -2.11 14.51 -11.21
CA GLU A 163 -1.21 13.36 -11.12
C GLU A 163 -1.77 12.18 -11.95
N PRO A 164 -0.95 11.50 -12.78
CA PRO A 164 -1.36 10.39 -13.64
C PRO A 164 -1.62 9.11 -12.83
N ILE A 165 -2.63 9.16 -11.97
CA ILE A 165 -3.09 8.09 -11.09
C ILE A 165 -4.53 7.77 -11.48
N TYR A 166 -4.82 6.50 -11.72
CA TYR A 166 -6.08 6.04 -12.26
C TYR A 166 -6.64 4.88 -11.44
N ALA A 167 -7.96 4.82 -11.33
CA ALA A 167 -8.66 3.65 -10.82
C ALA A 167 -8.92 2.67 -11.98
N GLU A 168 -8.80 1.37 -11.73
CA GLU A 168 -9.12 0.35 -12.72
C GLU A 168 -10.63 0.05 -12.78
N ASP A 169 -11.30 0.01 -11.62
CA ASP A 169 -12.74 -0.22 -11.54
C ASP A 169 -13.56 1.07 -11.29
N ARG A 170 -14.83 1.03 -11.69
CA ARG A 170 -15.75 2.19 -11.66
C ARG A 170 -16.16 2.60 -10.25
N ASP A 171 -16.26 1.65 -9.33
CA ASP A 171 -16.72 1.93 -7.98
C ASP A 171 -15.63 2.64 -7.20
N PHE A 172 -14.39 2.14 -7.26
CA PHE A 172 -13.24 2.80 -6.67
C PHE A 172 -12.98 4.16 -7.31
N ALA A 173 -13.15 4.31 -8.63
CA ALA A 173 -13.06 5.62 -9.30
C ALA A 173 -14.03 6.64 -8.68
N ARG A 174 -15.30 6.25 -8.49
CA ARG A 174 -16.35 7.09 -7.89
C ARG A 174 -16.04 7.45 -6.44
N GLU A 175 -15.57 6.49 -5.65
CA GLU A 175 -15.26 6.68 -4.24
C GLU A 175 -14.03 7.58 -4.02
N SER A 176 -12.96 7.30 -4.76
CA SER A 176 -11.67 7.99 -4.63
C SER A 176 -11.59 9.32 -5.38
N GLY A 177 -12.47 9.53 -6.37
CA GLY A 177 -12.39 10.66 -7.31
C GLY A 177 -11.21 10.58 -8.28
N LEU A 178 -10.54 9.43 -8.38
CA LEU A 178 -9.56 9.18 -9.43
C LEU A 178 -10.25 9.00 -10.80
N PRO A 179 -9.62 9.44 -11.90
CA PRO A 179 -10.09 9.10 -13.23
C PRO A 179 -10.04 7.58 -13.48
N LEU A 180 -11.03 7.07 -14.21
CA LEU A 180 -11.04 5.67 -14.64
C LEU A 180 -9.95 5.45 -15.71
N TRP A 181 -9.20 4.37 -15.58
CA TRP A 181 -8.22 3.94 -16.57
C TRP A 181 -8.94 3.51 -17.85
N GLN A 182 -8.56 4.10 -18.99
CA GLN A 182 -9.16 3.79 -20.30
C GLN A 182 -8.29 2.84 -21.14
N GLY A 183 -7.26 2.24 -20.53
CA GLY A 183 -6.21 1.57 -21.25
C GLY A 183 -5.19 2.55 -21.85
N GLN A 184 -3.99 2.05 -22.12
CA GLN A 184 -3.16 2.63 -23.15
C GLN A 184 -3.69 2.07 -24.47
N LYS A 185 -4.12 2.93 -25.39
CA LYS A 185 -4.05 2.51 -26.80
C LYS A 185 -2.56 2.19 -27.06
N PRO A 186 -2.26 1.03 -27.67
CA PRO A 186 -0.92 0.77 -28.15
C PRO A 186 -0.44 1.87 -29.10
#